data_AF-A0A4R2GUL5-F1
#
_entry.id   AF-A0A4R2GUL5-F1
#
_cell.length_a   1.000
_cell.length_b   1.000
_cell.length_c   1.000
_cell.angle_alpha   90.00
_cell.angle_beta   90.00
_cell.angle_gamma   90.00
#
_symmetry.space_group_name_H-M   'P 1'
#
loop_
_entity.id
_entity.type
_entity.pdbx_description
1 polymer ?
#
loop_
_entity_poly.entity_id
_entity_poly.type
_entity_poly.pdbx_seq_one_letter_code
_entity_poly.pdbx_strand_id
1 'polypeptide(L)'
;MTWQEIFSRTGTYLTVLSAAVVALSLVANATGFGAGFQTFALLVLPVALLVGFGTYFRLIEADIEDAWLVIGMNRLRHAYIELAPELEPYFVASHHDDAPGLLKTYSFRTRVGITHWLSGSPVVVGIINAVVTGVLAAVICEAAGAGDTLRTIIASATAVATAIGLGFLGYRKVREVTRVYKARFPS
;
A
#
# COMPACT_ATOMS: atom_id res chain seq x y z
N MET A 1 13.27 8.16 8.29
CA MET A 1 12.39 9.25 7.79
C MET A 1 11.20 8.67 7.03
N THR A 2 11.43 7.77 6.07
CA THR A 2 10.41 6.97 5.36
C THR A 2 9.39 6.30 6.30
N TRP A 3 9.85 5.68 7.39
CA TRP A 3 8.99 5.05 8.39
C TRP A 3 7.96 6.01 9.02
N GLN A 4 8.40 7.18 9.51
CA GLN A 4 7.48 8.15 10.11
C GLN A 4 6.46 8.69 9.10
N GLU A 5 6.87 8.88 7.85
CA GLU A 5 5.96 9.29 6.77
C GLU A 5 4.88 8.24 6.52
N ILE A 6 5.25 6.95 6.39
CA ILE A 6 4.31 5.85 6.16
C ILE A 6 3.29 5.76 7.29
N PHE A 7 3.73 5.80 8.55
CA PHE A 7 2.85 5.73 9.72
C PHE A 7 1.93 6.95 9.80
N SER A 8 2.47 8.15 9.59
CA SER A 8 1.68 9.38 9.63
C SER A 8 0.59 9.39 8.55
N ARG A 9 0.93 9.05 7.30
CA ARG A 9 -0.04 9.02 6.19
C ARG A 9 -1.11 7.94 6.38
N THR A 10 -0.70 6.74 6.79
CA THR A 10 -1.64 5.65 7.09
C THR A 10 -2.58 6.04 8.23
N GLY A 11 -2.04 6.65 9.29
CA GLY A 11 -2.81 7.16 10.40
C GLY A 11 -3.84 8.20 9.96
N THR A 12 -3.42 9.22 9.20
CA THR A 12 -4.33 10.25 8.67
C THR A 12 -5.44 9.65 7.81
N TYR A 13 -5.12 8.70 6.92
CA TYR A 13 -6.13 8.01 6.12
C TYR A 13 -7.15 7.26 6.98
N LEU A 14 -6.69 6.49 7.97
CA LEU A 14 -7.58 5.75 8.87
C LEU A 14 -8.45 6.68 9.70
N THR A 15 -7.93 7.83 10.13
CA THR A 15 -8.70 8.86 10.83
C THR A 15 -9.79 9.45 9.93
N VAL A 16 -9.45 9.83 8.70
CA VAL A 16 -10.41 10.36 7.71
C VAL A 16 -11.49 9.33 7.39
N LEU A 17 -11.09 8.07 7.16
CA LEU A 17 -12.03 6.99 6.90
C LEU A 17 -12.96 6.74 8.08
N SER A 18 -12.41 6.70 9.31
CA SER A 18 -13.22 6.54 10.52
C SER A 18 -14.22 7.68 10.69
N ALA A 19 -13.79 8.92 10.49
CA ALA A 19 -14.66 10.09 10.56
C ALA A 19 -15.75 10.05 9.47
N ALA A 20 -15.43 9.62 8.26
CA ALA A 20 -16.38 9.43 7.17
C ALA A 20 -17.44 8.38 7.52
N VAL A 21 -17.03 7.22 8.05
CA VAL A 21 -17.95 6.16 8.48
C VAL A 21 -18.86 6.63 9.63
N VAL A 22 -18.31 7.35 10.61
CA VAL A 22 -19.09 7.94 11.70
C VAL A 22 -20.11 8.95 11.16
N ALA A 23 -19.71 9.85 10.26
CA ALA A 23 -20.61 10.83 9.66
C ALA A 23 -21.72 10.15 8.85
N LEU A 24 -21.39 9.10 8.08
CA LEU A 24 -22.37 8.31 7.34
C LEU A 24 -23.39 7.63 8.27
N SER A 25 -22.94 7.09 9.40
CA SER A 25 -23.83 6.49 10.40
C SER A 25 -24.79 7.51 11.00
N LEU A 26 -24.30 8.71 11.34
CA LEU A 26 -25.13 9.80 11.86
C LEU A 26 -26.18 10.25 10.85
N VAL A 27 -25.79 10.42 9.58
CA VAL A 27 -26.74 10.80 8.51
C VAL A 27 -27.75 9.68 8.27
N ALA A 28 -27.31 8.42 8.22
CA ALA A 28 -28.21 7.27 8.08
C ALA A 28 -29.24 7.21 9.22
N ASN A 29 -28.84 7.52 10.46
CA ASN A 29 -29.75 7.57 11.60
C ASN A 29 -30.74 8.75 11.54
N ALA A 30 -30.31 9.90 10.99
CA ALA A 30 -31.14 11.10 10.90
C ALA A 30 -32.14 11.08 9.72
N THR A 31 -31.70 10.60 8.55
CA THR A 31 -32.50 10.62 7.31
C THR A 31 -33.02 9.25 6.88
N GLY A 32 -32.64 8.18 7.59
CA GLY A 32 -32.74 6.82 7.07
C GLY A 32 -31.81 6.59 5.87
N PHE A 33 -31.94 5.41 5.24
CA PHE A 33 -31.27 5.06 3.99
C PHE A 33 -31.94 5.67 2.75
N GLY A 34 -32.43 6.90 2.86
CA GLY A 34 -33.10 7.62 1.77
C GLY A 34 -32.13 8.44 0.90
N ALA A 35 -32.69 9.30 0.04
CA ALA A 35 -31.92 10.15 -0.89
C ALA A 35 -30.89 11.07 -0.20
N GLY A 36 -31.17 11.50 1.05
CA GLY A 36 -30.25 12.31 1.85
C GLY A 36 -28.95 11.56 2.18
N PHE A 37 -29.05 10.30 2.59
CA PHE A 37 -27.90 9.42 2.82
C PHE A 37 -27.10 9.19 1.55
N GLN A 38 -27.77 8.89 0.43
CA GLN A 38 -27.11 8.67 -0.85
C GLN A 38 -26.31 9.90 -1.31
N THR A 39 -26.91 11.09 -1.21
CA THR A 39 -26.24 12.35 -1.59
C THR A 39 -24.99 12.59 -0.74
N PHE A 40 -25.10 12.37 0.57
CA PHE A 40 -23.96 12.54 1.48
C PHE A 40 -22.86 11.50 1.23
N ALA A 41 -23.23 10.23 1.01
CA ALA A 41 -22.31 9.16 0.68
C ALA A 41 -21.56 9.42 -0.64
N LEU A 42 -22.26 9.90 -1.67
CA LEU A 42 -21.68 10.28 -2.96
C LEU A 42 -20.74 11.49 -2.87
N LEU A 43 -20.82 12.30 -1.81
CA LEU A 43 -19.88 13.40 -1.57
C LEU A 43 -18.66 12.95 -0.76
N VAL A 44 -18.87 12.19 0.32
CA VAL A 44 -17.80 11.87 1.28
C VAL A 44 -16.93 10.69 0.83
N LEU A 45 -17.54 9.63 0.27
CA LEU A 45 -16.79 8.43 -0.13
C LEU A 45 -15.74 8.70 -1.20
N PRO A 46 -15.99 9.51 -2.26
CA PRO A 46 -14.96 9.85 -3.24
C PRO A 46 -13.79 10.61 -2.63
N VAL A 47 -14.05 11.51 -1.68
CA VAL A 47 -12.99 12.25 -0.99
C VAL A 47 -12.13 11.30 -0.14
N ALA A 48 -12.75 10.38 0.60
CA ALA A 48 -12.04 9.36 1.37
C ALA A 48 -11.19 8.46 0.45
N LEU A 49 -11.72 8.08 -0.73
CA LEU A 49 -10.98 7.30 -1.73
C LEU A 49 -9.81 8.07 -2.32
N LEU A 50 -9.96 9.36 -2.63
CA LEU A 50 -8.85 10.17 -3.14
C LEU A 50 -7.67 10.21 -2.15
N VAL A 51 -7.97 10.43 -0.86
CA VAL A 51 -6.96 10.38 0.21
C VAL A 51 -6.34 8.98 0.31
N GLY A 52 -7.16 7.93 0.20
CA GLY A 52 -6.74 6.54 0.26
C GLY A 52 -5.83 6.12 -0.89
N PHE A 53 -6.17 6.45 -2.13
CA PHE A 53 -5.33 6.17 -3.30
C PHE A 53 -4.03 6.97 -3.25
N GLY A 54 -4.07 8.24 -2.86
CA GLY A 54 -2.87 9.05 -2.67
C GLY A 54 -1.92 8.46 -1.62
N THR A 55 -2.50 7.97 -0.51
CA THR A 55 -1.75 7.27 0.53
C THR A 55 -1.10 5.99 -0.02
N TYR A 56 -1.86 5.17 -0.75
CA TYR A 56 -1.37 3.94 -1.36
C TYR A 56 -0.16 4.17 -2.29
N PHE A 57 -0.26 5.13 -3.21
CA PHE A 57 0.83 5.39 -4.16
C PHE A 57 2.10 5.89 -3.46
N ARG A 58 1.95 6.77 -2.47
CA ARG A 58 3.10 7.29 -1.72
C ARG A 58 3.74 6.21 -0.85
N LEU A 59 2.95 5.29 -0.30
CA LEU A 59 3.46 4.14 0.44
C LEU A 59 4.34 3.24 -0.44
N ILE A 60 3.93 2.96 -1.68
CA ILE A 60 4.76 2.20 -2.63
C ILE A 60 6.06 2.94 -2.95
N GLU A 61 6.01 4.27 -3.12
CA GLU A 61 7.22 5.05 -3.38
C GLU A 61 8.17 5.08 -2.19
N ALA A 62 7.63 5.21 -0.98
CA ALA A 62 8.42 5.16 0.24
C ALA A 62 9.09 3.78 0.41
N ASP A 63 8.40 2.68 0.09
CA ASP A 63 8.99 1.33 0.12
C ASP A 63 10.14 1.19 -0.91
N ILE A 64 10.00 1.80 -2.08
CA ILE A 64 11.06 1.82 -3.11
C ILE A 64 12.25 2.66 -2.63
N GLU A 65 12.00 3.85 -2.09
CA GLU A 65 13.04 4.73 -1.53
C GLU A 65 13.81 4.02 -0.41
N ASP A 66 13.12 3.31 0.47
CA ASP A 66 13.72 2.53 1.55
C ASP A 66 14.63 1.43 1.00
N ALA A 67 14.19 0.72 -0.05
CA ALA A 67 15.01 -0.28 -0.71
C ALA A 67 16.31 0.31 -1.29
N TRP A 68 16.24 1.48 -1.91
CA TRP A 68 17.41 2.19 -2.43
C TRP A 68 18.37 2.64 -1.32
N LEU A 69 17.85 3.08 -0.18
CA LEU A 69 18.69 3.42 0.97
C LEU A 69 19.44 2.19 1.48
N VAL A 70 18.77 1.03 1.58
CA VAL A 70 19.41 -0.23 1.97
C VAL A 70 20.49 -0.65 0.97
N ILE A 71 20.26 -0.51 -0.34
CA ILE A 71 21.28 -0.73 -1.37
C ILE A 71 22.50 0.16 -1.12
N GLY A 72 22.29 1.45 -0.91
CA GLY A 72 23.37 2.40 -0.61
C GLY A 72 24.16 2.01 0.63
N MET A 73 23.48 1.61 1.70
CA MET A 73 24.10 1.12 2.94
C MET A 73 24.94 -0.14 2.70
N ASN A 74 24.42 -1.11 1.95
CA ASN A 74 25.17 -2.33 1.63
C ASN A 74 26.44 -2.01 0.84
N ARG A 75 26.39 -1.06 -0.11
CA ARG A 75 27.57 -0.61 -0.88
C ARG A 75 28.62 0.07 -0.01
N LEU A 76 28.21 0.88 0.96
CA LEU A 76 29.14 1.45 1.94
C LEU A 76 29.79 0.38 2.80
N ARG A 77 29.02 -0.62 3.26
CA ARG A 77 29.58 -1.77 3.99
C ARG A 77 30.60 -2.54 3.16
N HIS A 78 30.35 -2.71 1.86
CA HIS A 78 31.31 -3.32 0.95
C HIS A 78 32.65 -2.56 0.97
N ALA A 79 32.61 -1.23 0.81
CA ALA A 79 33.81 -0.40 0.82
C ALA A 79 34.55 -0.45 2.18
N TYR A 80 33.84 -0.56 3.30
CA TYR A 80 34.48 -0.74 4.61
C TYR A 80 35.21 -2.08 4.73
N ILE A 81 34.65 -3.16 4.18
CA ILE A 81 35.30 -4.48 4.18
C ILE A 81 36.52 -4.47 3.28
N GLU A 82 36.47 -3.78 2.12
CA GLU A 82 37.65 -3.60 1.26
C GLU A 82 38.79 -2.87 1.97
N LEU A 83 38.46 -1.90 2.84
CA LEU A 83 39.45 -1.13 3.60
C LEU A 83 39.98 -1.88 4.84
N ALA A 84 39.11 -2.61 5.54
CA ALA A 84 39.42 -3.31 6.79
C ALA A 84 38.71 -4.68 6.84
N PRO A 85 39.31 -5.74 6.27
CA PRO A 85 38.69 -7.06 6.20
C PRO A 85 38.36 -7.68 7.56
N GLU A 86 39.10 -7.30 8.60
CA GLU A 86 38.87 -7.72 9.99
C GLU A 86 37.50 -7.31 10.56
N LEU A 87 36.80 -6.38 9.91
CA LEU A 87 35.45 -5.96 10.31
C LEU A 87 34.35 -6.94 9.87
N GLU A 88 34.64 -7.88 8.97
CA GLU A 88 33.64 -8.80 8.40
C GLU A 88 32.81 -9.55 9.46
N PRO A 89 33.38 -10.12 10.55
CA PRO A 89 32.61 -10.84 11.56
C PRO A 89 31.63 -9.96 12.35
N TYR A 90 31.79 -8.63 12.30
CA TYR A 90 30.96 -7.68 13.03
C TYR A 90 29.73 -7.22 12.22
N PHE A 91 29.71 -7.45 10.91
CA PHE A 91 28.57 -7.06 10.06
C PHE A 91 27.50 -8.15 10.05
N VAL A 92 26.38 -7.89 10.73
CA VAL A 92 25.19 -8.76 10.71
C VAL A 92 24.39 -8.59 9.39
N ALA A 93 24.33 -7.35 8.88
CA ALA A 93 23.66 -7.02 7.62
C ALA A 93 24.52 -7.38 6.39
N SER A 94 23.90 -7.46 5.21
CA SER A 94 24.65 -7.76 3.98
C SER A 94 25.58 -6.61 3.57
N HIS A 95 26.69 -6.97 2.94
CA HIS A 95 27.63 -6.09 2.25
C HIS A 95 27.56 -6.25 0.72
N HIS A 96 26.61 -7.02 0.21
CA HIS A 96 26.32 -7.13 -1.23
C HIS A 96 25.10 -6.30 -1.61
N ASP A 97 25.16 -5.69 -2.79
CA ASP A 97 24.14 -4.77 -3.27
C ASP A 97 23.10 -5.44 -4.19
N ASP A 98 23.05 -6.76 -4.20
CA ASP A 98 22.10 -7.56 -4.96
C ASP A 98 20.79 -7.83 -4.20
N ALA A 99 19.80 -8.40 -4.89
CA ALA A 99 18.49 -8.71 -4.30
C ALA A 99 18.59 -9.63 -3.06
N PRO A 100 19.41 -10.71 -3.06
CA PRO A 100 19.71 -11.48 -1.85
C PRO A 100 20.31 -10.64 -0.71
N GLY A 101 21.26 -9.75 -1.01
CA GLY A 101 21.86 -8.86 -0.02
C GLY A 101 20.87 -7.86 0.57
N LEU A 102 19.97 -7.34 -0.24
CA LEU A 102 18.87 -6.48 0.22
C LEU A 102 17.94 -7.23 1.18
N LEU A 103 17.53 -8.44 0.80
CA LEU A 103 16.68 -9.31 1.62
C LEU A 103 17.33 -9.71 2.95
N LYS A 104 18.63 -9.99 2.94
CA LYS A 104 19.40 -10.27 4.15
C LYS A 104 19.42 -9.06 5.09
N THR A 105 19.51 -7.84 4.58
CA THR A 105 19.43 -6.63 5.41
C THR A 105 18.01 -6.35 5.91
N TYR A 106 16.96 -6.61 5.11
CA TYR A 106 15.57 -6.36 5.49
C TYR A 106 14.97 -7.39 6.46
N SER A 107 15.20 -8.67 6.19
CA SER A 107 14.49 -9.78 6.86
C SER A 107 15.43 -10.71 7.61
N PHE A 108 16.75 -10.48 7.59
CA PHE A 108 17.76 -11.45 8.04
C PHE A 108 17.58 -12.84 7.39
N ARG A 109 17.00 -12.87 6.19
CA ARG A 109 16.68 -14.08 5.42
C ARG A 109 17.09 -13.89 3.97
N THR A 110 17.62 -14.96 3.35
CA THR A 110 18.05 -14.95 1.94
C THR A 110 16.88 -15.05 0.95
N ARG A 111 15.69 -15.48 1.41
CA ARG A 111 14.45 -15.50 0.63
C ARG A 111 13.26 -15.10 1.50
N VAL A 112 12.44 -14.19 0.99
CA VAL A 112 11.12 -13.90 1.56
C VAL A 112 10.05 -14.53 0.67
N GLY A 113 9.09 -15.22 1.30
CA GLY A 113 7.92 -15.73 0.62
C GLY A 113 6.90 -14.62 0.31
N ILE A 114 5.88 -14.96 -0.48
CA ILE A 114 4.74 -14.10 -0.83
C ILE A 114 4.05 -13.50 0.41
N THR A 115 4.14 -14.18 1.55
CA THR A 115 3.59 -13.75 2.84
C THR A 115 4.20 -12.46 3.39
N HIS A 116 5.49 -12.17 3.13
CA HIS A 116 6.11 -10.91 3.56
C HIS A 116 5.60 -9.73 2.73
N TRP A 117 5.39 -9.96 1.42
CA TRP A 117 4.78 -8.98 0.52
C TRP A 117 3.33 -8.68 0.90
N LEU A 118 2.55 -9.69 1.31
CA LEU A 118 1.18 -9.51 1.77
C LEU A 118 1.07 -8.72 3.09
N SER A 119 2.12 -8.69 3.90
CA SER A 119 2.14 -8.00 5.20
C SER A 119 2.53 -6.52 5.11
N GLY A 120 2.81 -6.00 3.91
CA GLY A 120 3.19 -4.60 3.74
C GLY A 120 2.05 -3.63 4.04
N SER A 121 2.37 -2.48 4.64
CA SER A 121 1.41 -1.39 4.85
C SER A 121 0.64 -0.96 3.58
N PRO A 122 1.21 -0.94 2.36
CA PRO A 122 0.44 -0.59 1.16
C PRO A 122 -0.67 -1.61 0.87
N VAL A 123 -0.46 -2.89 1.16
CA VAL A 123 -1.47 -3.94 0.89
C VAL A 123 -2.70 -3.73 1.75
N VAL A 124 -2.52 -3.45 3.04
CA VAL A 124 -3.63 -3.18 3.96
C VAL A 124 -4.44 -1.96 3.48
N VAL A 125 -3.76 -0.85 3.16
CA VAL A 125 -4.42 0.36 2.62
C VAL A 125 -5.12 0.05 1.29
N GLY A 126 -4.51 -0.75 0.42
CA GLY A 126 -5.09 -1.17 -0.85
C GLY A 126 -6.37 -1.99 -0.70
N ILE A 127 -6.41 -2.92 0.26
CA ILE A 127 -7.61 -3.71 0.59
C ILE A 127 -8.73 -2.79 1.07
N ILE A 128 -8.43 -1.85 1.98
CA ILE A 128 -9.42 -0.91 2.49
C ILE A 128 -9.97 -0.05 1.35
N ASN A 129 -9.11 0.50 0.49
CA ASN A 129 -9.54 1.27 -0.69
C ASN A 129 -10.42 0.44 -1.64
N ALA A 130 -10.08 -0.83 -1.85
CA ALA A 130 -10.88 -1.72 -2.68
C ALA A 130 -12.29 -1.93 -2.11
N VAL A 131 -12.41 -2.16 -0.80
CA VAL A 131 -13.71 -2.28 -0.12
C VAL A 131 -14.50 -0.97 -0.25
N VAL A 132 -13.89 0.17 0.06
CA VAL A 132 -14.55 1.49 -0.04
C VAL A 132 -14.99 1.79 -1.48
N THR A 133 -14.22 1.37 -2.48
CA THR A 133 -14.58 1.50 -3.90
C THR A 133 -15.82 0.68 -4.24
N GLY A 134 -15.90 -0.57 -3.74
CA GLY A 134 -17.10 -1.41 -3.90
C GLY A 134 -18.34 -0.80 -3.23
N VAL A 135 -18.17 -0.23 -2.03
CA VAL A 135 -19.26 0.48 -1.33
C VAL A 135 -19.73 1.69 -2.14
N LEU A 136 -18.82 2.51 -2.66
CA LEU A 136 -19.18 3.64 -3.51
C LEU A 136 -19.92 3.18 -4.77
N ALA A 137 -19.47 2.11 -5.42
CA ALA A 137 -20.14 1.54 -6.59
C ALA A 137 -21.57 1.07 -6.24
N ALA A 138 -21.77 0.48 -5.06
CA ALA A 138 -23.10 0.09 -4.58
C ALA A 138 -24.03 1.30 -4.44
N VAL A 139 -23.55 2.40 -3.85
CA VAL A 139 -24.32 3.64 -3.68
C VAL A 139 -24.69 4.26 -5.03
N ILE A 140 -23.76 4.26 -5.99
CA ILE A 140 -24.03 4.76 -7.35
C ILE A 140 -25.11 3.91 -8.04
N CYS A 141 -25.04 2.58 -7.90
CA CYS A 141 -26.05 1.68 -8.49
C CYS A 141 -27.43 1.90 -7.86
N GLU A 142 -27.47 2.12 -6.54
CA GLU A 142 -28.71 2.42 -5.83
C GLU A 142 -29.33 3.74 -6.30
N ALA A 143 -28.52 4.79 -6.47
CA ALA A 143 -28.97 6.08 -7.02
C ALA A 143 -29.48 5.96 -8.47
N ALA A 144 -28.96 4.99 -9.23
CA ALA A 144 -29.42 4.67 -10.59
C ALA A 144 -30.68 3.79 -10.63
N GLY A 145 -31.22 3.37 -9.49
CA GLY A 145 -32.40 2.49 -9.41
C GLY A 145 -32.12 1.04 -9.81
N ALA A 146 -30.87 0.58 -9.70
CA ALA A 146 -30.52 -0.80 -9.98
C ALA A 146 -31.16 -1.77 -8.97
N GLY A 147 -31.56 -2.95 -9.45
CA GLY A 147 -32.05 -4.02 -8.59
C GLY A 147 -30.98 -4.54 -7.62
N ASP A 148 -31.42 -5.13 -6.52
CA ASP A 148 -30.55 -5.50 -5.39
C ASP A 148 -29.45 -6.51 -5.78
N THR A 149 -29.79 -7.45 -6.65
CA THR A 149 -28.84 -8.42 -7.23
C THR A 149 -27.78 -7.75 -8.09
N LEU A 150 -28.16 -6.75 -8.90
CA LEU A 150 -27.21 -6.05 -9.76
C LEU A 150 -26.25 -5.18 -8.92
N ARG A 151 -26.78 -4.51 -7.89
CA ARG A 151 -26.00 -3.70 -6.95
C ARG A 151 -24.92 -4.52 -6.24
N THR A 152 -25.27 -5.69 -5.71
CA THR A 152 -24.32 -6.56 -4.99
C THR A 152 -23.26 -7.15 -5.92
N ILE A 153 -23.63 -7.54 -7.14
CA ILE A 153 -22.67 -7.99 -8.16
C ILE A 153 -21.70 -6.88 -8.53
N ILE A 154 -22.19 -5.66 -8.82
CA ILE A 154 -21.32 -4.54 -9.20
C ILE A 154 -20.41 -4.13 -8.05
N ALA A 155 -20.93 -4.06 -6.82
CA ALA A 155 -20.14 -3.72 -5.63
C ALA A 155 -19.00 -4.72 -5.38
N SER A 156 -19.29 -6.02 -5.44
CA SER A 156 -18.28 -7.06 -5.26
C SER A 156 -17.29 -7.10 -6.42
N ALA A 157 -17.76 -7.00 -7.66
CA ALA A 157 -16.90 -6.98 -8.84
C ALA A 157 -15.94 -5.78 -8.84
N THR A 158 -16.43 -4.59 -8.51
CA THR A 158 -15.59 -3.38 -8.45
C THR A 158 -14.59 -3.42 -7.30
N ALA A 159 -14.96 -3.95 -6.13
CA ALA A 159 -14.02 -4.16 -5.04
C ALA A 159 -12.89 -5.13 -5.44
N VAL A 160 -13.23 -6.28 -6.01
CA VAL A 160 -12.24 -7.27 -6.45
C VAL A 160 -11.38 -6.71 -7.58
N ALA A 161 -11.97 -6.04 -8.57
CA ALA A 161 -11.23 -5.41 -9.67
C ALA A 161 -10.25 -4.35 -9.15
N THR A 162 -10.64 -3.55 -8.15
CA THR A 162 -9.78 -2.54 -7.54
C THR A 162 -8.64 -3.19 -6.76
N ALA A 163 -8.91 -4.24 -5.99
CA ALA A 163 -7.88 -4.98 -5.26
C ALA A 163 -6.84 -5.59 -6.21
N ILE A 164 -7.30 -6.23 -7.30
CA ILE A 164 -6.42 -6.79 -8.33
C ILE A 164 -5.66 -5.69 -9.05
N GLY A 165 -6.32 -4.59 -9.41
CA GLY A 165 -5.72 -3.45 -10.11
C GLY A 165 -4.62 -2.80 -9.28
N LEU A 166 -4.88 -2.50 -8.01
CA LEU A 166 -3.87 -1.97 -7.10
C LEU A 166 -2.71 -2.96 -6.91
N GLY A 167 -3.01 -4.24 -6.63
CA GLY A 167 -1.98 -5.27 -6.49
C GLY A 167 -1.10 -5.39 -7.74
N PHE A 168 -1.69 -5.35 -8.92
CA PHE A 168 -0.98 -5.39 -10.19
C PHE A 168 -0.12 -4.14 -10.40
N LEU A 169 -0.64 -2.94 -10.11
CA LEU A 169 0.10 -1.68 -10.22
C LEU A 169 1.30 -1.65 -9.27
N GLY A 170 1.11 -2.06 -8.01
CA GLY A 170 2.17 -2.17 -7.03
C GLY A 170 3.25 -3.17 -7.47
N TYR A 171 2.84 -4.36 -7.90
CA TYR A 171 3.76 -5.37 -8.42
C TYR A 171 4.54 -4.88 -9.65
N ARG A 172 3.85 -4.22 -10.60
CA ARG A 172 4.47 -3.70 -11.82
C ARG A 172 5.52 -2.64 -11.49
N LYS A 173 5.20 -1.69 -10.61
CA LYS A 173 6.11 -0.59 -10.23
C LYS A 173 7.37 -1.12 -9.54
N VAL A 174 7.22 -2.07 -8.61
CA VAL A 174 8.36 -2.73 -7.97
C VAL A 174 9.21 -3.48 -9.00
N ARG A 175 8.58 -4.30 -9.85
CA ARG A 175 9.29 -5.10 -10.85
C ARG A 175 10.06 -4.25 -11.84
N GLU A 176 9.51 -3.09 -12.22
CA GLU A 176 10.16 -2.12 -13.09
C GLU A 176 11.45 -1.58 -12.45
N VAL A 177 11.37 -1.16 -11.18
CA VAL A 177 12.54 -0.68 -10.42
C VAL A 177 13.60 -1.78 -10.28
N THR A 178 13.19 -3.00 -9.94
CA THR A 178 14.14 -4.14 -9.81
C THR A 178 14.81 -4.50 -11.14
N ARG A 179 14.10 -4.37 -12.27
CA ARG A 179 14.66 -4.66 -13.60
C ARG A 179 15.68 -3.64 -14.06
N VAL A 180 15.48 -2.37 -13.71
CA VAL A 180 16.38 -1.28 -14.09
C VAL A 180 17.66 -1.31 -13.23
N TYR A 181 17.56 -1.81 -12.01
CA TYR A 181 18.69 -1.88 -11.10
C TYR A 181 19.72 -2.97 -11.51
N LYS A 182 20.98 -2.56 -11.62
CA LYS A 182 22.13 -3.46 -11.81
C LYS A 182 23.02 -3.40 -10.56
N ALA A 183 23.18 -4.55 -9.91
CA ALA A 183 24.10 -4.72 -8.78
C ALA A 183 25.54 -4.45 -9.23
N ARG A 184 26.29 -3.68 -8.42
CA ARG A 184 27.70 -3.37 -8.67
C ARG A 184 28.62 -4.35 -7.91
N PHE A 185 28.16 -4.88 -6.79
CA PHE A 185 28.87 -5.80 -5.90
C PHE A 185 27.95 -6.98 -5.53
N PRO A 186 27.71 -7.91 -6.47
CA PRO A 186 26.88 -9.10 -6.23
C PRO A 186 27.55 -10.08 -5.25
N SER A 187 26.74 -10.92 -4.60
CA SER A 187 27.22 -12.04 -3.76
C SER A 187 27.62 -13.26 -4.57
#